data_AF-A0A518IES1-F1
#
_entry.id   AF-A0A518IES1-F1
#
_cell.length_a   1.000
_cell.length_b   1.000
_cell.length_c   1.000
_cell.angle_alpha   90.00
_cell.angle_beta   90.00
_cell.angle_gamma   90.00
#
_symmetry.space_group_name_H-M   'P 1'
#
loop_
_entity.id
_entity.type
_entity.pdbx_description
1 polymer ?
#
loop_
_entity_poly.entity_id
_entity_poly.type
_entity_poly.pdbx_seq_one_letter_code
_entity_poly.pdbx_strand_id
1 'polypeptide(L)'
;MNHSRIWFSMLLIGVAAQCQQAQAQVLRIQQPIVQQFSADTTLSVPDRGSALIGGFSSGAIRSRQTGPFRRGSNYGHAFQSSTSSVSVYIHDFEAMDRMLLNSAPAALRHNSGIPSRDQHWKQQLLARQAGVSTPRRLSTSRTAAETAPHSAEQFAQTKAERFFELGQKAEQKHATPNIAILHYRVAEKYGSARAKARLQQLTTLKEE
;
A
#
# COMPACT_ATOMS: atom_id res chain seq x y z
N MET A 1 -75.55 24.08 20.92
CA MET A 1 -74.78 25.34 20.88
C MET A 1 -73.29 25.15 21.21
N ASN A 2 -72.65 24.03 20.81
CA ASN A 2 -71.30 23.68 21.28
C ASN A 2 -70.29 23.31 20.17
N HIS A 3 -70.66 23.36 18.88
CA HIS A 3 -69.76 22.97 17.78
C HIS A 3 -68.73 24.06 17.40
N SER A 4 -69.06 25.34 17.63
CA SER A 4 -68.17 26.47 17.32
C SER A 4 -66.95 26.55 18.26
N ARG A 5 -67.09 26.13 19.52
CA ARG A 5 -66.00 26.16 20.52
C ARG A 5 -64.97 25.04 20.29
N ILE A 6 -65.41 23.90 19.75
CA ILE A 6 -64.54 22.76 19.43
C ILE A 6 -63.67 23.06 18.20
N TRP A 7 -64.24 23.76 17.21
CA TRP A 7 -63.53 24.13 15.99
C TRP A 7 -62.41 25.15 16.25
N PHE A 8 -62.67 26.14 17.12
CA PHE A 8 -61.66 27.11 17.56
C PHE A 8 -60.52 26.47 18.36
N SER A 9 -60.84 25.49 19.22
CA SER A 9 -59.82 24.71 19.96
C SER A 9 -58.91 23.91 19.02
N MET A 10 -59.45 23.34 17.94
CA MET A 10 -58.68 22.53 17.00
C MET A 10 -57.78 23.41 16.12
N LEU A 11 -58.25 24.61 15.74
CA LEU A 11 -57.47 25.60 15.02
C LEU A 11 -56.28 26.12 15.86
N LEU A 12 -56.47 26.29 17.17
CA LEU A 12 -55.41 26.75 18.08
C LEU A 12 -54.31 25.70 18.29
N ILE A 13 -54.66 24.42 18.27
CA ILE A 13 -53.68 23.31 18.36
C ILE A 13 -52.89 23.16 17.05
N GLY A 14 -53.53 23.42 15.90
CA GLY A 14 -52.86 23.40 14.59
C GLY A 14 -51.78 24.49 14.41
N VAL A 15 -51.97 25.66 15.02
CA VAL A 15 -50.99 26.77 14.97
C VAL A 15 -49.80 26.52 15.91
N ALA A 16 -50.01 25.87 17.06
CA ALA A 16 -48.92 25.48 17.96
C ALA A 16 -48.01 24.38 17.37
N ALA A 17 -48.51 23.60 16.41
CA ALA A 17 -47.73 22.58 15.70
C ALA A 17 -46.77 23.17 14.65
N GLN A 18 -46.87 24.47 14.33
CA GLN A 18 -45.91 25.19 13.48
C GLN A 18 -44.80 25.85 14.31
N CYS A 19 -44.34 25.18 15.37
CA CYS A 19 -43.09 25.56 16.02
C CYS A 19 -41.95 25.19 15.06
N GLN A 20 -41.53 26.17 14.28
CA GLN A 20 -40.40 26.11 13.36
C GLN A 20 -39.23 25.43 14.06
N GLN A 21 -38.82 24.26 13.56
CA GLN A 21 -37.53 23.70 13.90
C GLN A 21 -36.48 24.67 13.38
N ALA A 22 -36.01 25.55 14.27
CA ALA A 22 -34.81 26.35 14.06
C ALA A 22 -33.68 25.36 13.77
N GLN A 23 -33.36 25.21 12.49
CA GLN A 23 -32.21 24.47 12.03
C GLN A 23 -31.01 25.23 12.59
N ALA A 24 -30.52 24.80 13.76
CA ALA A 24 -29.23 25.22 14.27
C ALA A 24 -28.23 24.91 13.15
N GLN A 25 -27.77 25.96 12.47
CA GLN A 25 -26.79 25.85 11.42
C GLN A 25 -25.53 25.31 12.08
N VAL A 26 -25.33 24.00 11.97
CA VAL A 26 -24.15 23.32 12.44
C VAL A 26 -22.99 23.85 11.59
N LEU A 27 -22.36 24.92 12.07
CA LEU A 27 -21.15 25.48 11.50
C LEU A 27 -20.04 24.45 11.72
N ARG A 28 -19.92 23.51 10.77
CA ARG A 28 -18.85 22.51 10.77
C ARG A 28 -17.57 23.23 10.38
N ILE A 29 -16.81 23.66 11.38
CA ILE A 29 -15.42 24.07 11.18
C ILE A 29 -14.66 22.80 10.77
N GLN A 30 -14.39 22.64 9.47
CA GLN A 30 -13.50 21.59 9.00
C GLN A 30 -12.07 22.01 9.35
N GLN A 31 -11.56 21.50 10.45
CA GLN A 31 -10.15 21.67 10.77
C GLN A 31 -9.31 20.74 9.89
N PRO A 32 -8.23 21.24 9.25
CA PRO A 32 -7.28 20.39 8.57
C PRO A 32 -6.55 19.52 9.61
N ILE A 33 -6.65 18.20 9.45
CA ILE A 33 -5.88 17.25 10.27
C ILE A 33 -4.52 17.11 9.63
N VAL A 34 -3.50 17.74 10.22
CA VAL A 34 -2.10 17.58 9.78
C VAL A 34 -1.44 16.48 10.61
N GLN A 35 -0.94 15.44 9.95
CA GLN A 35 -0.11 14.41 10.57
C GLN A 35 1.35 14.69 10.21
N GLN A 36 2.19 14.96 11.21
CA GLN A 36 3.62 15.18 11.03
C GLN A 36 4.44 14.12 11.76
N PHE A 37 5.46 13.59 11.09
CA PHE A 37 6.45 12.69 11.67
C PHE A 37 7.84 13.31 11.44
N SER A 38 8.55 13.61 12.53
CA SER A 38 9.92 14.10 12.52
C SER A 38 10.81 13.23 13.41
N ALA A 39 12.08 13.11 13.04
CA ALA A 39 13.09 12.39 13.81
C ALA A 39 14.41 13.16 13.74
N ASP A 40 14.85 13.68 14.88
CA ASP A 40 16.08 14.46 15.02
C ASP A 40 17.16 13.57 15.62
N THR A 41 17.90 12.87 14.76
CA THR A 41 18.96 11.94 15.17
C THR A 41 20.23 12.22 14.38
N THR A 42 21.38 12.06 15.04
CA THR A 42 22.69 12.11 14.39
C THR A 42 23.24 10.69 14.23
N LEU A 43 23.77 10.38 13.05
CA LEU A 43 24.27 9.05 12.72
C LEU A 43 25.43 9.16 11.74
N SER A 44 26.44 8.31 11.95
CA SER A 44 27.59 8.20 11.05
C SER A 44 27.26 7.19 9.94
N VAL A 45 27.35 7.63 8.68
CA VAL A 45 27.06 6.80 7.50
C VAL A 45 28.32 6.79 6.64
N PRO A 46 28.79 5.60 6.21
CA PRO A 46 29.92 5.53 5.29
C PRO A 46 29.56 6.13 3.92
N ASP A 47 30.57 6.48 3.11
CA ASP A 47 30.33 6.92 1.73
C ASP A 47 29.59 5.82 0.94
N ARG A 48 28.58 6.22 0.17
CA ARG A 48 27.62 5.35 -0.52
C ARG A 48 26.79 4.46 0.41
N GLY A 49 26.86 4.72 1.71
CA GLY A 49 26.09 4.04 2.72
C GLY A 49 24.66 4.53 2.76
N SER A 50 23.81 3.69 3.35
CA SER A 50 22.47 4.07 3.75
C SER A 50 22.24 3.68 5.20
N ALA A 51 21.49 4.50 5.92
CA ALA A 51 21.13 4.25 7.30
C ALA A 51 19.65 4.52 7.52
N LEU A 52 19.02 3.67 8.34
CA LEU A 52 17.64 3.83 8.76
C LEU A 52 17.61 4.81 9.95
N ILE A 53 16.92 5.94 9.78
CA ILE A 53 16.71 6.93 10.84
C ILE A 53 15.69 6.38 11.84
N GLY A 54 14.59 5.83 11.32
CA GLY A 54 13.52 5.28 12.13
C GLY A 54 12.23 5.12 11.34
N GLY A 55 11.19 4.65 12.01
CA GLY A 55 9.87 4.51 11.41
C GLY A 55 8.82 4.18 12.45
N PHE A 56 7.56 4.34 12.08
CA PHE A 56 6.43 3.94 12.90
C PHE A 56 5.54 2.96 12.14
N SER A 57 4.91 2.05 12.89
CA SER A 57 3.88 1.15 12.38
C SER A 57 2.64 1.25 13.26
N SER A 58 1.55 1.74 12.69
CA SER A 58 0.20 1.77 13.26
C SER A 58 -0.59 0.55 12.78
N GLY A 59 -1.64 0.19 13.53
CA GLY A 59 -2.47 -1.01 13.38
C GLY A 59 -3.86 -0.75 13.98
N ALA A 60 -4.97 -1.15 13.38
CA ALA A 60 -6.30 -1.02 14.00
C ALA A 60 -7.24 -2.18 13.66
N ILE A 61 -7.32 -3.17 14.55
CA ILE A 61 -8.27 -4.27 14.39
C ILE A 61 -9.62 -3.85 15.00
N ARG A 62 -10.71 -3.77 14.22
CA ARG A 62 -12.04 -3.32 14.65
C ARG A 62 -13.10 -4.37 14.41
N SER A 63 -13.71 -4.92 15.45
CA SER A 63 -14.94 -5.70 15.30
C SER A 63 -16.17 -4.95 15.79
N ARG A 64 -17.29 -5.09 15.07
CA ARG A 64 -18.58 -4.49 15.43
C ARG A 64 -19.70 -5.49 15.21
N GLN A 65 -20.53 -5.76 16.20
CA GLN A 65 -21.73 -6.59 16.07
C GLN A 65 -22.90 -5.81 16.69
N THR A 66 -24.01 -5.62 15.95
CA THR A 66 -25.16 -4.86 16.45
C THR A 66 -26.48 -5.51 16.01
N GLY A 67 -27.38 -5.81 16.96
CA GLY A 67 -28.75 -6.30 16.74
C GLY A 67 -29.14 -7.51 17.63
N PRO A 68 -30.44 -7.69 17.97
CA PRO A 68 -30.89 -8.67 18.97
C PRO A 68 -30.81 -10.14 18.52
N PHE A 69 -30.67 -10.43 17.21
CA PHE A 69 -30.60 -11.81 16.68
C PHE A 69 -29.60 -12.01 15.54
N ARG A 70 -28.44 -11.33 15.52
CA ARG A 70 -27.43 -11.57 14.46
C ARG A 70 -26.15 -12.19 15.00
N ARG A 71 -25.85 -13.41 14.50
CA ARG A 71 -24.51 -14.00 14.40
C ARG A 71 -23.80 -13.37 13.21
N GLY A 72 -22.74 -12.61 13.47
CA GLY A 72 -21.87 -12.03 12.45
C GLY A 72 -20.84 -11.11 13.09
N SER A 73 -19.57 -11.49 12.98
CA SER A 73 -18.43 -10.69 13.42
C SER A 73 -18.01 -9.75 12.28
N ASN A 74 -18.15 -8.43 12.44
CA ASN A 74 -17.36 -7.53 11.59
C ASN A 74 -15.89 -7.68 12.02
N TYR A 75 -14.96 -7.83 11.06
CA TYR A 75 -13.51 -7.80 11.29
C TYR A 75 -12.94 -6.66 10.43
N GLY A 76 -12.41 -5.64 11.08
CA GLY A 76 -11.59 -4.61 10.50
C GLY A 76 -10.16 -4.82 10.95
N HIS A 77 -9.20 -4.53 10.09
CA HIS A 77 -7.78 -4.44 10.41
C HIS A 77 -7.26 -3.20 9.69
N ALA A 78 -6.67 -2.24 10.38
CA ALA A 78 -5.85 -1.20 9.81
C ALA A 78 -4.40 -1.55 10.13
N PHE A 79 -3.48 -1.06 9.31
CA PHE A 79 -2.11 -0.85 9.71
C PHE A 79 -1.50 0.20 8.78
N GLN A 80 -0.58 1.00 9.29
CA GLN A 80 0.04 2.13 8.62
C GLN A 80 1.52 2.15 8.99
N SER A 81 2.40 1.86 8.05
CA SER A 81 3.85 1.90 8.30
C SER A 81 4.51 3.02 7.51
N SER A 82 5.38 3.79 8.18
CA SER A 82 6.22 4.79 7.55
C SER A 82 7.65 4.65 8.07
N THR A 83 8.63 4.71 7.17
CA THR A 83 10.06 4.61 7.52
C THR A 83 10.80 5.77 6.87
N SER A 84 11.85 6.24 7.54
CA SER A 84 12.72 7.32 7.10
C SER A 84 14.16 6.80 7.08
N SER A 85 14.84 7.03 5.96
CA SER A 85 16.21 6.57 5.72
C SER A 85 17.01 7.66 5.04
N VAL A 86 18.31 7.72 5.33
CA VAL A 86 19.25 8.62 4.67
C VAL A 86 20.26 7.82 3.86
N SER A 87 20.63 8.34 2.70
CA SER A 87 21.71 7.79 1.86
C SER A 87 22.71 8.89 1.57
N VAL A 88 24.00 8.62 1.74
CA VAL A 88 25.07 9.60 1.57
C VAL A 88 25.90 9.23 0.35
N TYR A 89 26.17 10.23 -0.50
CA TYR A 89 27.11 10.12 -1.62
C TYR A 89 28.09 11.27 -1.53
N ILE A 90 29.37 10.95 -1.39
CA ILE A 90 30.45 11.94 -1.45
C ILE A 90 30.92 12.01 -2.90
N HIS A 91 30.90 13.21 -3.44
CA HIS A 91 31.29 13.47 -4.82
C HIS A 91 32.72 14.02 -4.87
N ASP A 92 33.59 13.38 -5.64
CA ASP A 92 34.88 13.93 -6.05
C ASP A 92 34.66 14.83 -7.27
N PHE A 93 34.66 16.14 -7.05
CA PHE A 93 34.43 17.11 -8.10
C PHE A 93 35.55 17.15 -9.15
N GLU A 94 36.78 16.84 -8.77
CA GLU A 94 37.91 16.89 -9.70
C GLU A 94 37.86 15.72 -10.69
N ALA A 95 37.61 14.51 -10.19
CA ALA A 95 37.44 13.33 -11.03
C ALA A 95 36.22 13.47 -11.96
N MET A 96 35.12 14.03 -11.46
CA MET A 96 33.93 14.31 -12.28
C MET A 96 34.20 15.36 -13.35
N ASP A 97 34.93 16.43 -13.05
CA ASP A 97 35.27 17.46 -14.03
C ASP A 97 36.14 16.89 -15.16
N ARG A 98 37.18 16.13 -14.79
CA ARG A 98 38.01 15.38 -15.76
C ARG A 98 37.15 14.43 -16.61
N MET A 99 36.23 13.70 -15.99
CA MET A 99 35.31 12.84 -16.71
C MET A 99 34.43 13.64 -17.67
N LEU A 100 33.79 14.73 -17.22
CA LEU A 100 32.90 15.56 -18.04
C LEU A 100 33.62 16.19 -19.24
N LEU A 101 34.86 16.66 -19.06
CA LEU A 101 35.69 17.21 -20.14
C LEU A 101 36.09 16.14 -21.16
N ASN A 102 36.37 14.92 -20.69
CA ASN A 102 36.75 13.79 -21.53
C ASN A 102 35.54 13.09 -22.18
N SER A 103 34.38 13.09 -21.51
CA SER A 103 33.15 12.44 -21.96
C SER A 103 32.24 13.38 -22.74
N ALA A 104 32.60 14.65 -22.90
CA ALA A 104 31.87 15.58 -23.74
C ALA A 104 31.82 15.01 -25.18
N PRO A 105 30.65 14.55 -25.67
CA PRO A 105 30.55 13.96 -26.99
C PRO A 105 31.01 14.97 -28.04
N ALA A 106 31.70 14.50 -29.09
CA ALA A 106 32.11 15.34 -30.22
C ALA A 106 30.94 16.13 -30.82
N ALA A 107 29.70 15.64 -30.65
CA ALA A 107 28.44 16.32 -31.01
C ALA A 107 28.19 17.65 -30.26
N LEU A 108 28.77 17.88 -29.08
CA LEU A 108 28.70 19.18 -28.38
C LEU A 108 29.82 20.15 -28.81
N ARG A 109 30.92 19.63 -29.38
CA ARG A 109 32.02 20.46 -29.91
C ARG A 109 31.69 21.05 -31.29
N HIS A 110 30.64 20.55 -31.95
CA HIS A 110 30.20 20.94 -33.28
C HIS A 110 28.69 21.24 -33.27
N ASN A 111 28.24 22.25 -32.52
CA ASN A 111 26.85 22.66 -32.62
C ASN A 111 26.62 24.14 -32.32
N SER A 112 26.62 24.94 -33.37
CA SER A 112 26.21 26.34 -33.41
C SER A 112 24.68 26.53 -33.46
N GLY A 113 23.87 25.57 -32.98
CA GLY A 113 22.41 25.67 -33.12
C GLY A 113 21.56 24.70 -32.28
N ILE A 114 21.86 24.47 -30.99
CA ILE A 114 20.98 23.63 -30.13
C ILE A 114 19.94 24.48 -29.38
N PRO A 115 18.64 24.15 -29.46
CA PRO A 115 17.60 24.79 -28.66
C PRO A 115 17.79 24.53 -27.16
N SER A 116 17.62 25.60 -26.38
CA SER A 116 17.56 25.73 -24.92
C SER A 116 17.59 24.43 -24.10
N ARG A 117 18.80 23.90 -23.87
CA ARG A 117 19.12 22.89 -22.84
C ARG A 117 18.65 23.30 -21.43
N ASP A 118 18.44 24.60 -21.24
CA ASP A 118 17.87 25.18 -20.03
C ASP A 118 16.43 24.78 -19.73
N GLN A 119 15.68 24.35 -20.75
CA GLN A 119 14.29 23.96 -20.55
C GLN A 119 14.16 22.56 -19.97
N HIS A 120 15.10 21.66 -20.23
CA HIS A 120 15.02 20.27 -19.76
C HIS A 120 15.17 20.15 -18.24
N TRP A 121 16.08 20.92 -17.63
CA TRP A 121 16.26 20.91 -16.17
C TRP A 121 15.09 21.62 -15.45
N LYS A 122 14.54 22.69 -16.06
CA LYS A 122 13.34 23.37 -15.55
C LYS A 122 12.14 22.43 -15.55
N GLN A 123 11.94 21.68 -16.63
CA GLN A 123 10.89 20.67 -16.72
C GLN A 123 11.07 19.55 -15.68
N GLN A 124 12.30 19.09 -15.43
CA GLN A 124 12.57 18.10 -14.38
C GLN A 124 12.31 18.61 -12.95
N LEU A 125 12.65 19.86 -12.64
CA LEU A 125 12.36 20.47 -11.34
C LEU A 125 10.86 20.67 -11.12
N LEU A 126 10.15 21.17 -12.14
CA LEU A 126 8.70 21.32 -12.09
C LEU A 126 8.00 19.97 -11.92
N ALA A 127 8.47 18.92 -12.61
CA ALA A 127 7.96 17.56 -12.45
C ALA A 127 8.21 17.01 -11.03
N ARG A 128 9.34 17.34 -10.39
CA ARG A 128 9.61 16.99 -8.99
C ARG A 128 8.67 17.71 -8.02
N GLN A 129 8.42 19.00 -8.24
CA GLN A 129 7.52 19.79 -7.39
C GLN A 129 6.05 19.35 -7.54
N ALA A 130 5.64 18.96 -8.74
CA ALA A 130 4.30 18.40 -8.98
C ALA A 130 4.09 17.01 -8.35
N GLY A 131 5.18 16.28 -8.05
CA GLY A 131 5.15 14.94 -7.47
C GLY A 131 5.16 14.86 -5.94
N VAL A 132 5.11 15.99 -5.21
CA VAL A 132 5.25 16.03 -3.74
C VAL A 132 4.04 15.44 -2.98
N SER A 133 2.95 15.08 -3.67
CA SER A 133 1.77 14.44 -3.06
C SER A 133 1.72 12.91 -3.18
N THR A 134 2.68 12.28 -3.86
CA THR A 134 2.77 10.82 -3.89
C THR A 134 3.97 10.41 -3.07
N PRO A 135 3.86 9.54 -2.04
CA PRO A 135 5.03 8.94 -1.45
C PRO A 135 5.75 8.22 -2.58
N ARG A 136 6.84 8.82 -3.07
CA ARG A 136 7.81 8.16 -3.93
C ARG A 136 8.27 7.00 -3.08
N ARG A 137 7.65 5.83 -3.28
CA ARG A 137 8.23 4.56 -2.89
C ARG A 137 9.65 4.68 -3.42
N LEU A 138 10.61 4.79 -2.51
CA LEU A 138 11.94 4.33 -2.81
C LEU A 138 11.68 2.89 -3.22
N SER A 139 11.53 2.69 -4.52
CA SER A 139 11.90 1.45 -5.15
C SER A 139 13.31 1.28 -4.64
N THR A 140 13.46 0.48 -3.59
CA THR A 140 14.70 -0.21 -3.32
C THR A 140 15.05 -0.72 -4.70
N SER A 141 16.00 -0.05 -5.35
CA SER A 141 16.59 -0.54 -6.57
C SER A 141 17.19 -1.85 -6.12
N ARG A 142 16.39 -2.89 -6.31
CA ARG A 142 16.81 -4.26 -6.45
C ARG A 142 17.92 -4.17 -7.48
N THR A 143 19.14 -4.08 -6.98
CA THR A 143 20.32 -4.56 -7.68
C THR A 143 20.17 -6.09 -7.68
N ALA A 144 19.19 -6.56 -8.46
CA ALA A 144 18.79 -7.94 -8.71
C ALA A 144 17.70 -7.84 -9.80
N ALA A 145 17.91 -8.24 -11.04
CA ALA A 145 18.97 -9.05 -11.57
C ALA A 145 18.86 -8.96 -13.10
N GLU A 146 19.93 -8.51 -13.74
CA GLU A 146 20.28 -8.98 -15.09
C GLU A 146 20.95 -10.37 -15.03
N THR A 147 21.04 -10.96 -13.84
CA THR A 147 21.51 -12.32 -13.61
C THR A 147 20.34 -13.31 -13.57
N ALA A 148 20.08 -13.89 -14.73
CA ALA A 148 19.50 -15.21 -14.96
C ALA A 148 17.99 -15.42 -14.64
N PRO A 149 17.15 -15.72 -15.65
CA PRO A 149 15.81 -16.31 -15.43
C PRO A 149 15.85 -17.58 -14.56
N HIS A 150 16.99 -18.28 -14.51
CA HIS A 150 17.20 -19.45 -13.66
C HIS A 150 17.04 -19.20 -12.16
N SER A 151 17.41 -18.02 -11.64
CA SER A 151 17.32 -17.75 -10.20
C SER A 151 15.87 -17.57 -9.74
N ALA A 152 15.05 -16.85 -10.52
CA ALA A 152 13.63 -16.64 -10.22
C ALA A 152 12.83 -17.95 -10.31
N GLU A 153 13.15 -18.81 -11.29
CA GLU A 153 12.57 -20.15 -11.42
C GLU A 153 12.95 -21.05 -10.25
N GLN A 154 14.22 -21.03 -9.81
CA GLN A 154 14.67 -21.76 -8.62
C GLN A 154 13.91 -21.30 -7.37
N PHE A 155 13.75 -20.00 -7.15
CA PHE A 155 12.98 -19.49 -6.00
C PHE A 155 11.49 -19.86 -6.06
N ALA A 156 10.89 -19.91 -7.25
CA ALA A 156 9.52 -20.37 -7.45
C ALA A 156 9.40 -21.87 -7.14
N GLN A 157 10.34 -22.69 -7.62
CA GLN A 157 10.41 -24.12 -7.36
C GLN A 157 10.58 -24.42 -5.87
N THR A 158 11.50 -23.76 -5.16
CA THR A 158 11.68 -23.94 -3.70
C THR A 158 10.42 -23.59 -2.92
N LYS A 159 9.70 -22.54 -3.33
CA LYS A 159 8.42 -22.18 -2.70
C LYS A 159 7.34 -23.22 -2.99
N ALA A 160 7.25 -23.69 -4.22
CA ALA A 160 6.31 -24.73 -4.62
C ALA A 160 6.49 -26.01 -3.79
N GLU A 161 7.75 -26.40 -3.57
CA GLU A 161 8.12 -27.59 -2.80
C GLU A 161 7.78 -27.44 -1.31
N ARG A 162 8.06 -26.28 -0.73
CA ARG A 162 7.68 -25.97 0.66
C ARG A 162 6.17 -26.03 0.90
N PHE A 163 5.36 -25.51 -0.03
CA PHE A 163 3.89 -25.58 0.09
C PHE A 163 3.37 -27.00 -0.13
N PHE A 164 4.04 -27.80 -0.97
CA PHE A 164 3.72 -29.22 -1.14
C PHE A 164 3.97 -30.02 0.14
N GLU A 165 5.11 -29.83 0.81
CA GLU A 165 5.39 -30.46 2.12
C GLU A 165 4.36 -30.06 3.18
N LEU A 166 3.92 -28.80 3.17
CA LEU A 166 2.92 -28.32 4.11
C LEU A 166 1.55 -28.99 3.86
N GLY A 167 1.20 -29.22 2.61
CA GLY A 167 0.03 -30.01 2.21
C GLY A 167 0.10 -31.45 2.72
N GLN A 168 1.25 -32.11 2.58
CA GLN A 168 1.45 -33.47 3.11
C GLN A 168 1.36 -33.52 4.63
N LYS A 169 1.94 -32.54 5.34
CA LYS A 169 1.83 -32.42 6.79
C LYS A 169 0.38 -32.19 7.22
N ALA A 170 -0.42 -31.47 6.43
CA ALA A 170 -1.84 -31.29 6.70
C ALA A 170 -2.63 -32.61 6.53
N GLU A 171 -2.32 -33.42 5.52
CA GLU A 171 -2.90 -34.76 5.34
C GLU A 171 -2.55 -35.68 6.53
N GLN A 172 -1.27 -35.73 6.93
CA GLN A 172 -0.80 -36.60 8.01
C GLN A 172 -1.38 -36.23 9.37
N LYS A 173 -1.60 -34.93 9.63
CA LYS A 173 -2.13 -34.45 10.90
C LYS A 173 -3.65 -34.60 11.03
N HIS A 174 -4.30 -35.30 10.11
CA HIS A 174 -5.76 -35.38 10.01
C HIS A 174 -6.43 -34.00 10.02
N ALA A 175 -5.76 -32.98 9.46
CA ALA A 175 -6.36 -31.68 9.29
C ALA A 175 -7.46 -31.79 8.22
N THR A 176 -8.48 -30.95 8.32
CA THR A 176 -9.61 -30.98 7.37
C THR A 176 -9.10 -31.00 5.92
N PRO A 177 -9.65 -31.85 5.04
CA PRO A 177 -9.11 -32.09 3.69
C PRO A 177 -9.01 -30.79 2.87
N ASN A 178 -9.86 -29.81 3.17
CA ASN A 178 -9.82 -28.47 2.56
C ASN A 178 -8.50 -27.71 2.79
N ILE A 179 -7.84 -27.91 3.94
CA ILE A 179 -6.56 -27.24 4.25
C ILE A 179 -5.44 -27.81 3.38
N ALA A 180 -5.40 -29.13 3.20
CA ALA A 180 -4.47 -29.79 2.31
C ALA A 180 -4.67 -29.30 0.86
N ILE A 181 -5.92 -29.26 0.38
CA ILE A 181 -6.28 -28.75 -0.96
C ILE A 181 -5.79 -27.31 -1.16
N LEU A 182 -5.94 -26.44 -0.14
CA LEU A 182 -5.47 -25.06 -0.21
C LEU A 182 -3.96 -25.00 -0.43
N HIS A 183 -3.18 -25.73 0.37
CA HIS A 183 -1.72 -25.75 0.24
C HIS A 183 -1.26 -26.31 -1.12
N TYR A 184 -1.92 -27.34 -1.63
CA TYR A 184 -1.59 -27.86 -2.95
C TYR A 184 -1.95 -26.89 -4.10
N ARG A 185 -3.05 -26.14 -4.00
CA ARG A 185 -3.37 -25.09 -5.00
C ARG A 185 -2.33 -23.98 -5.04
N VAL A 186 -1.81 -23.61 -3.87
CA VAL A 186 -0.71 -22.64 -3.78
C VAL A 186 0.55 -23.22 -4.41
N ALA A 187 0.88 -24.49 -4.14
CA ALA A 187 2.03 -25.15 -4.77
C ALA A 187 1.89 -25.29 -6.30
N GLU A 188 0.68 -25.56 -6.81
CA GLU A 188 0.40 -25.58 -8.25
C GLU A 188 0.63 -24.21 -8.89
N LYS A 189 0.18 -23.13 -8.24
CA LYS A 189 0.40 -21.75 -8.72
C LYS A 189 1.89 -21.39 -8.85
N TYR A 190 2.74 -21.99 -8.01
CA TYR A 190 4.19 -21.83 -8.10
C TYR A 190 4.88 -22.83 -9.04
N GLY A 191 4.13 -23.70 -9.73
CA GLY A 191 4.62 -24.59 -10.77
C GLY A 191 4.92 -26.03 -10.35
N SER A 192 4.44 -26.49 -9.18
CA SER A 192 4.65 -27.90 -8.78
C SER A 192 3.75 -28.87 -9.54
N ALA A 193 4.35 -29.69 -10.40
CA ALA A 193 3.65 -30.77 -11.11
C ALA A 193 3.12 -31.86 -10.16
N ARG A 194 3.84 -32.14 -9.07
CA ARG A 194 3.44 -33.12 -8.05
C ARG A 194 2.19 -32.67 -7.29
N ALA A 195 2.10 -31.38 -6.97
CA ALA A 195 0.92 -30.81 -6.32
C ALA A 195 -0.34 -30.91 -7.19
N LYS A 196 -0.19 -30.68 -8.51
CA LYS A 196 -1.30 -30.80 -9.47
C LYS A 196 -1.84 -32.23 -9.56
N ALA A 197 -0.97 -33.24 -9.65
CA ALA A 197 -1.39 -34.63 -9.65
C ALA A 197 -2.10 -35.02 -8.35
N ARG A 198 -1.61 -34.54 -7.20
CA ARG A 198 -2.23 -34.81 -5.90
C ARG A 198 -3.59 -34.11 -5.75
N LEU A 199 -3.73 -32.89 -6.27
CA LEU A 199 -5.02 -32.19 -6.30
C LEU A 199 -6.07 -32.97 -7.08
N GLN A 200 -5.71 -33.52 -8.25
CA GLN A 200 -6.62 -34.31 -9.07
C GLN A 200 -7.13 -35.53 -8.30
N GLN A 201 -6.25 -36.24 -7.58
CA GLN A 201 -6.63 -37.37 -6.73
C GLN A 201 -7.59 -36.95 -5.59
N LEU A 202 -7.31 -35.82 -4.94
CA LEU A 202 -8.14 -35.33 -3.84
C LEU A 202 -9.50 -34.79 -4.32
N THR A 203 -9.59 -34.32 -5.57
CA THR A 203 -10.86 -33.90 -6.16
C THR A 203 -11.69 -35.09 -6.61
N THR A 204 -11.09 -36.13 -7.20
CA THR A 204 -11.82 -37.34 -7.60
C THR A 204 -12.37 -38.11 -6.40
N LEU A 205 -11.60 -38.21 -5.31
CA LEU A 205 -12.04 -38.84 -4.05
C LEU A 205 -13.19 -38.10 -3.34
N LYS A 206 -13.52 -36.88 -3.77
CA LYS A 206 -14.64 -36.10 -3.21
C LYS A 206 -15.94 -36.29 -4.01
N GLU A 207 -15.83 -36.75 -5.25
CA GLU A 207 -16.98 -36.94 -6.15
C GLU A 207 -17.59 -38.34 -6.06
N GLU A 208 -16.92 -39.28 -5.38
CA GLU A 208 -17.45 -40.58 -4.95
C GLU A 208 -18.04 -40.51 -3.54
#